data_AF-A0A4S0J2E9-F1
#
_entry.id   AF-A0A4S0J2E9-F1
#
_cell.length_a   1.000
_cell.length_b   1.000
_cell.length_c   1.000
_cell.angle_alpha   90.00
_cell.angle_beta   90.00
_cell.angle_gamma   90.00
#
_symmetry.space_group_name_H-M   'P 1'
#
loop_
_entity.id
_entity.type
_entity.pdbx_description
1 polymer ?
#
loop_
_entity_poly.entity_id
_entity_poly.type
_entity_poly.pdbx_seq_one_letter_code
_entity_poly.pdbx_strand_id
1 'polypeptide(L)'
;RSLAALDTDLRARGSALVLRSGDSLPTLQALIEQAGAEAVYWNRKYEPATQPRDATIKRTLREQGIDAQSCNGSLLFEPWDIATQQGQPYKVFTPYWRNVLSHWRLPALQPAPKAMAAHTVDSLALEDLQ
;
A
#
# COMPACT_ATOMS: atom_id res chain seq x y z
N ARG A 1 10.60 -2.08 -16.32
CA ARG A 1 10.47 -3.55 -16.25
C ARG A 1 9.42 -4.03 -15.25
N SER A 2 9.50 -3.67 -13.96
CA SER A 2 8.51 -4.14 -12.97
C SER A 2 7.08 -3.61 -13.20
N LEU A 3 6.91 -2.32 -13.55
CA LEU A 3 5.59 -1.74 -13.86
C LEU A 3 4.92 -2.41 -15.07
N ALA A 4 5.68 -2.70 -16.13
CA ALA A 4 5.16 -3.40 -17.32
C ALA A 4 4.63 -4.81 -17.00
N ALA A 5 5.34 -5.55 -16.13
CA ALA A 5 4.92 -6.87 -15.70
C ALA A 5 3.63 -6.78 -14.86
N LEU A 6 3.56 -5.81 -13.94
CA LEU A 6 2.36 -5.56 -13.14
C LEU A 6 1.15 -5.20 -14.01
N ASP A 7 1.29 -4.30 -14.97
CA ASP A 7 0.20 -3.95 -15.90
C ASP A 7 -0.28 -5.17 -16.70
N THR A 8 0.65 -6.00 -17.16
CA THR A 8 0.33 -7.25 -17.87
C THR A 8 -0.53 -8.18 -17.01
N ASP A 9 -0.15 -8.37 -15.73
CA ASP A 9 -0.88 -9.23 -14.79
C ASP A 9 -2.26 -8.67 -14.41
N LEU A 10 -2.40 -7.34 -14.34
CA LEU A 10 -3.68 -6.66 -14.09
C LEU A 10 -4.62 -6.78 -15.31
N ARG A 11 -4.09 -6.60 -16.53
CA ARG A 11 -4.85 -6.75 -17.79
C ARG A 11 -5.34 -8.18 -18.00
N ALA A 12 -4.54 -9.18 -17.64
CA ALA A 12 -4.96 -10.58 -17.66
C ALA A 12 -6.18 -10.87 -16.75
N ARG A 13 -6.51 -9.96 -15.82
CA ARG A 13 -7.65 -10.04 -14.90
C ARG A 13 -8.74 -9.01 -15.22
N GLY A 14 -8.66 -8.31 -16.36
CA GLY A 14 -9.67 -7.35 -16.79
C GLY A 14 -9.52 -5.93 -16.21
N SER A 15 -8.41 -5.62 -15.54
CA SER A 15 -8.10 -4.28 -15.04
C SER A 15 -6.89 -3.68 -15.80
N ALA A 16 -6.28 -2.62 -15.29
CA ALA A 16 -5.08 -2.00 -15.85
C ALA A 16 -4.29 -1.25 -14.78
N LEU A 17 -3.00 -1.02 -15.03
CA LEU A 17 -2.18 -0.12 -14.25
C LEU A 17 -2.36 1.32 -14.73
N VAL A 18 -2.85 2.18 -13.86
CA VAL A 18 -2.97 3.63 -14.13
C VAL A 18 -1.69 4.33 -13.69
N LEU A 19 -1.08 5.06 -14.62
CA LEU A 19 0.14 5.83 -14.39
C LEU A 19 -0.18 7.32 -14.29
N ARG A 20 0.41 7.96 -13.28
CA ARG A 20 0.32 9.39 -13.01
C ARG A 20 1.68 9.89 -12.55
N SER A 21 1.95 11.18 -12.79
CA SER A 21 3.17 11.87 -12.34
C SER A 21 2.79 13.22 -11.74
N GLY A 22 3.46 13.60 -10.66
CA GLY A 22 3.20 14.82 -9.90
C GLY A 22 3.15 14.59 -8.39
N ASP A 23 2.74 15.63 -7.66
CA ASP A 23 2.58 15.56 -6.21
C ASP A 23 1.48 14.57 -5.82
N SER A 24 1.78 13.70 -4.86
CA SER A 24 0.94 12.53 -4.58
C SER A 24 -0.50 12.89 -4.19
N LEU A 25 -0.70 13.89 -3.33
CA LEU A 25 -2.04 14.24 -2.84
C LEU A 25 -2.93 14.87 -3.95
N PRO A 26 -2.50 15.95 -4.65
CA PRO A 26 -3.31 16.50 -5.76
C PRO A 26 -3.59 15.47 -6.86
N THR A 27 -2.59 14.67 -7.19
CA THR A 27 -2.73 13.61 -8.21
C THR A 27 -3.75 12.55 -7.81
N LEU A 28 -3.72 12.11 -6.54
CA LEU A 28 -4.71 11.17 -6.01
C LEU A 28 -6.12 11.78 -6.00
N GLN A 29 -6.26 13.04 -5.61
CA GLN A 29 -7.56 13.73 -5.59
C GLN A 29 -8.18 13.81 -6.98
N ALA A 30 -7.40 14.21 -7.99
CA ALA A 30 -7.87 14.24 -9.38
C ALA A 30 -8.28 12.84 -9.87
N LEU A 31 -7.51 11.80 -9.52
CA LEU A 31 -7.84 10.43 -9.89
C LEU A 31 -9.11 9.92 -9.19
N ILE A 32 -9.30 10.24 -7.91
CA ILE A 32 -10.48 9.87 -7.13
C ILE A 32 -11.74 10.49 -7.75
N GLU A 33 -11.69 11.77 -8.10
CA GLU A 33 -12.79 12.48 -8.75
C GLU A 33 -13.12 11.86 -10.12
N GLN A 34 -12.09 11.59 -10.94
CA GLN A 34 -12.26 10.97 -12.25
C GLN A 34 -12.83 9.55 -12.19
N ALA A 35 -12.41 8.76 -11.20
CA ALA A 35 -12.84 7.38 -11.04
C ALA A 35 -14.19 7.23 -10.32
N GLY A 36 -14.66 8.28 -9.64
CA GLY A 36 -15.75 8.18 -8.67
C GLY A 36 -15.41 7.25 -7.50
N ALA A 37 -14.14 7.22 -7.09
CA ALA A 37 -13.67 6.28 -6.07
C ALA A 37 -14.15 6.69 -4.66
N GLU A 38 -14.65 5.73 -3.89
CA GLU A 38 -15.10 5.96 -2.50
C GLU A 38 -14.02 5.60 -1.48
N ALA A 39 -12.99 4.86 -1.90
CA ALA A 39 -11.95 4.35 -1.03
C ALA A 39 -10.58 4.28 -1.72
N VAL A 40 -9.52 4.42 -0.92
CA VAL A 40 -8.12 4.30 -1.36
C VAL A 40 -7.36 3.39 -0.39
N TYR A 41 -6.73 2.35 -0.94
CA TYR A 41 -5.94 1.37 -0.20
C TYR A 41 -4.47 1.41 -0.62
N TRP A 42 -3.56 1.34 0.35
CA TRP A 42 -2.12 1.17 0.07
C TRP A 42 -1.38 0.37 1.14
N ASN A 43 -0.19 -0.11 0.80
CA ASN A 43 0.71 -0.74 1.77
C ASN A 43 1.58 0.30 2.46
N ARG A 44 1.74 0.18 3.78
CA ARG A 44 2.51 1.09 4.62
C ARG A 44 3.98 1.10 4.22
N LYS A 45 4.55 2.30 4.25
CA LYS A 45 5.99 2.55 4.24
C LYS A 45 6.40 3.06 5.62
N TYR A 46 7.54 2.60 6.12
CA TYR A 46 7.99 2.87 7.50
C TYR A 46 9.15 3.86 7.54
N GLU A 47 9.62 4.33 6.38
CA GLU A 47 10.72 5.28 6.30
C GLU A 47 10.28 6.68 6.76
N PRO A 48 11.13 7.40 7.54
CA PRO A 48 10.81 8.75 8.00
C PRO A 48 10.49 9.75 6.89
N ALA A 49 11.02 9.53 5.68
CA ALA A 49 10.79 10.41 4.53
C ALA A 49 9.37 10.26 3.93
N THR A 50 8.72 9.12 4.09
CA THR A 50 7.44 8.80 3.45
C THR A 50 6.27 8.80 4.43
N GLN A 51 6.51 8.43 5.69
CA GLN A 51 5.47 8.33 6.72
C GLN A 51 4.70 9.66 6.93
N PRO A 52 5.33 10.85 7.04
CA PRO A 52 4.58 12.10 7.23
C PRO A 52 3.71 12.48 6.04
N ARG A 53 4.16 12.18 4.82
CA ARG A 53 3.40 12.39 3.58
C ARG A 53 2.16 11.51 3.57
N ASP A 54 2.32 10.21 3.80
CA ASP A 54 1.22 9.24 3.79
C ASP A 54 0.21 9.53 4.91
N ALA A 55 0.67 9.98 6.09
CA ALA A 55 -0.20 10.41 7.18
C ALA A 55 -1.02 11.65 6.80
N THR A 56 -0.41 12.61 6.10
CA THR A 56 -1.09 13.80 5.59
C THR A 56 -2.15 13.43 4.54
N ILE A 57 -1.78 12.60 3.55
CA ILE A 57 -2.71 12.10 2.53
C ILE A 57 -3.91 11.41 3.20
N LYS A 58 -3.66 10.46 4.10
CA LYS A 58 -4.72 9.70 4.78
C LYS A 58 -5.68 10.59 5.54
N ARG A 59 -5.16 11.58 6.26
CA ARG A 59 -5.98 12.56 7.00
C ARG A 59 -6.84 13.38 6.05
N THR A 60 -6.23 13.99 5.03
CA THR A 60 -6.95 14.85 4.07
C THR A 60 -8.05 14.08 3.35
N LEU A 61 -7.77 12.86 2.86
CA LEU A 61 -8.79 12.06 2.17
C LEU A 61 -9.97 11.70 3.08
N ARG A 62 -9.72 11.38 4.35
CA ARG A 62 -10.79 11.10 5.33
C ARG A 62 -11.63 12.32 5.66
N GLU A 63 -11.01 13.49 5.79
CA GLU A 63 -11.72 14.76 5.97
C GLU A 63 -12.63 15.09 4.77
N GLN A 64 -12.27 14.58 3.58
CA GLN A 64 -13.06 14.68 2.34
C GLN A 64 -14.11 13.57 2.19
N GLY A 65 -14.27 12.68 3.16
CA GLY A 65 -15.24 11.59 3.13
C GLY A 65 -14.80 10.35 2.35
N ILE A 66 -13.53 10.27 1.93
CA ILE A 66 -12.96 9.09 1.25
C ILE A 66 -12.43 8.09 2.28
N ASP A 67 -12.77 6.81 2.14
CA ASP A 67 -12.21 5.77 3.01
C ASP A 67 -10.74 5.51 2.64
N ALA A 68 -9.83 6.13 3.38
CA ALA A 68 -8.40 5.92 3.22
C ALA A 68 -7.86 4.89 4.22
N GLN A 69 -7.34 3.77 3.70
CA GLN A 69 -6.82 2.66 4.49
C GLN A 69 -5.39 2.29 4.08
N SER A 70 -4.58 1.98 5.09
CA SER A 70 -3.23 1.49 4.87
C SER A 70 -3.06 0.14 5.56
N CYS A 71 -2.41 -0.80 4.90
CA CYS A 71 -2.22 -2.19 5.35
C CYS A 71 -0.73 -2.53 5.48
N ASN A 72 -0.40 -3.55 6.27
CA ASN A 72 0.93 -4.14 6.20
C ASN A 72 1.10 -4.85 4.84
N GLY A 73 2.23 -4.66 4.18
CA GLY A 73 2.57 -5.40 2.96
C GLY A 73 4.06 -5.75 2.81
N SER A 74 4.89 -5.41 3.80
CA SER A 74 6.34 -5.55 3.71
C SER A 74 6.99 -6.17 4.94
N LEU A 75 6.29 -6.26 6.06
CA LEU A 75 6.80 -6.80 7.32
C LEU A 75 6.01 -8.04 7.74
N LEU A 76 6.70 -8.97 8.39
CA LEU A 76 6.09 -10.18 8.95
C LEU A 76 5.29 -9.87 10.22
N PHE A 77 5.77 -8.89 10.98
CA PHE A 77 5.13 -8.33 12.17
C PHE A 77 5.22 -6.81 12.10
N GLU A 78 4.20 -6.11 12.57
CA GLU A 78 4.32 -4.67 12.73
C GLU A 78 5.33 -4.32 13.83
N PRO A 79 6.02 -3.17 13.75
CA PRO A 79 6.98 -2.77 14.77
C PRO A 79 6.38 -2.66 16.18
N TRP A 80 5.06 -2.43 16.28
CA TRP A 80 4.33 -2.38 17.55
C TRP A 80 3.79 -3.74 18.03
N ASP A 81 3.86 -4.79 17.21
CA ASP A 81 3.39 -6.14 17.59
C ASP A 81 4.42 -6.91 18.43
N ILE A 82 5.71 -6.59 18.28
CA ILE A 82 6.82 -7.32 18.91
C ILE A 82 7.66 -6.37 19.77
N ALA A 83 7.54 -6.53 21.10
CA ALA A 83 8.30 -5.77 22.08
C ALA A 83 9.04 -6.70 23.05
N THR A 84 10.03 -6.15 23.75
CA THR A 84 10.65 -6.82 24.91
C THR A 84 9.63 -7.00 26.03
N GLN A 85 9.95 -7.80 27.06
CA GLN A 85 9.10 -7.97 28.24
C GLN A 85 8.80 -6.65 28.99
N GLN A 86 9.64 -5.63 28.79
CA GLN A 86 9.46 -4.29 29.34
C GLN A 86 8.67 -3.35 28.41
N GLY A 87 8.12 -3.86 27.30
CA GLY A 87 7.39 -3.07 26.31
C GLY A 87 8.25 -2.17 25.43
N GLN A 88 9.57 -2.39 25.38
CA GLN A 88 10.52 -1.58 24.60
C GLN A 88 10.91 -2.26 23.28
N PRO A 89 11.32 -1.48 22.25
CA PRO A 89 11.88 -2.03 21.02
C PRO A 89 13.14 -2.88 21.28
N TYR A 90 13.33 -3.93 20.50
CA TYR A 90 14.54 -4.74 20.56
C TYR A 90 15.74 -4.00 19.96
N LYS A 91 16.89 -4.11 20.63
CA LYS A 91 18.19 -3.60 20.15
C LYS A 91 19.16 -4.71 19.71
N VAL A 92 18.81 -5.98 19.96
CA VAL A 92 19.61 -7.17 19.61
C VAL A 92 18.73 -8.15 18.86
N PHE A 93 19.22 -8.65 17.72
CA PHE A 93 18.44 -9.47 16.79
C PHE A 93 18.04 -10.85 17.38
N THR A 94 18.96 -11.56 18.03
CA THR A 94 18.69 -12.92 18.53
C THR A 94 17.48 -13.01 19.47
N PRO A 95 17.33 -12.18 20.52
CA PRO A 95 16.14 -12.22 21.37
C PRO A 95 14.88 -11.71 20.66
N TYR A 96 15.01 -10.77 19.71
CA TYR A 96 13.89 -10.37 18.83
C TYR A 96 13.37 -11.57 18.03
N TRP A 97 14.28 -12.28 17.34
CA TRP A 97 13.93 -13.41 16.49
C TRP A 97 13.30 -14.57 17.25
N ARG A 98 13.81 -14.87 18.47
CA ARG A 98 13.19 -15.88 19.35
C ARG A 98 11.74 -15.52 19.71
N ASN A 99 11.46 -14.24 19.94
CA ASN A 99 10.11 -13.77 20.24
C ASN A 99 9.20 -13.79 19.01
N VAL A 100 9.71 -13.36 17.85
CA VAL A 100 9.00 -13.45 16.56
C VAL A 100 8.56 -14.89 16.29
N LEU A 101 9.46 -15.86 16.44
CA LEU A 101 9.17 -17.27 16.18
C LEU A 101 8.09 -17.85 17.10
N SER A 102 8.03 -17.45 18.37
CA SER A 102 6.99 -17.95 19.27
C SER A 102 5.58 -17.44 18.88
N HIS A 103 5.51 -16.24 18.32
CA HIS A 103 4.26 -15.60 17.86
C HIS A 103 3.89 -15.95 16.41
N TRP A 104 4.84 -16.43 15.60
CA TRP A 104 4.60 -16.68 14.19
C TRP A 104 3.48 -17.70 13.95
N ARG A 105 2.45 -17.27 13.23
CA ARG A 105 1.41 -18.13 12.68
C ARG A 105 1.24 -17.76 11.22
N LEU A 106 1.34 -18.74 10.32
CA LEU A 106 1.11 -18.50 8.90
C LEU A 106 -0.38 -18.17 8.71
N PRO A 107 -0.74 -16.97 8.23
CA PRO A 107 -2.14 -16.65 7.98
C PRO A 107 -2.65 -17.52 6.82
N ALA A 108 -3.95 -17.81 6.84
CA ALA A 108 -4.59 -18.47 5.71
C ALA A 108 -4.45 -17.59 4.46
N LEU A 109 -3.92 -18.16 3.38
CA LEU A 109 -3.80 -17.47 2.11
C LEU A 109 -5.18 -17.32 1.48
N GLN A 110 -5.52 -16.11 1.06
CA GLN A 110 -6.69 -15.88 0.23
C GLN A 110 -6.29 -16.01 -1.25
N PRO A 111 -7.11 -16.66 -2.09
CA PRO A 111 -6.83 -16.72 -3.51
C PRO A 111 -6.91 -15.31 -4.12
N ALA A 112 -6.06 -15.04 -5.10
CA ALA A 112 -6.15 -13.81 -5.86
C ALA A 112 -7.53 -13.72 -6.58
N PRO A 113 -8.07 -12.51 -6.76
CA PRO A 113 -9.30 -12.31 -7.53
C PRO A 113 -9.11 -12.81 -8.96
N LYS A 114 -10.12 -13.54 -9.48
CA LYS A 114 -10.11 -14.07 -10.86
C LYS A 114 -10.33 -12.96 -11.89
N ALA A 115 -11.10 -11.94 -11.53
CA ALA A 115 -11.40 -10.78 -12.36
C ALA A 115 -11.45 -9.52 -11.48
N MET A 116 -11.11 -8.39 -12.08
CA MET A 116 -11.17 -7.06 -11.48
C MET A 116 -11.78 -6.12 -12.50
N ALA A 117 -12.72 -5.27 -12.08
CA ALA A 117 -13.30 -4.27 -12.97
C ALA A 117 -12.24 -3.23 -13.36
N ALA A 118 -12.19 -2.90 -14.65
CA ALA A 118 -11.47 -1.72 -15.12
C ALA A 118 -12.32 -0.48 -14.93
N HIS A 119 -11.65 0.63 -14.57
CA HIS A 119 -12.22 1.96 -14.66
C HIS A 119 -11.56 2.67 -15.84
N THR A 120 -12.36 3.34 -16.65
CA THR A 120 -11.85 4.19 -17.73
C THR A 120 -11.42 5.52 -17.13
N VAL A 121 -10.17 5.59 -16.72
CA VAL A 121 -9.49 6.82 -16.29
C VAL A 121 -8.32 7.06 -17.23
N ASP A 122 -7.92 8.33 -17.36
CA ASP A 122 -6.75 8.67 -18.17
C ASP A 122 -5.52 7.94 -17.63
N SER A 123 -4.44 7.81 -18.41
CA SER A 123 -3.18 7.25 -17.94
C SER A 123 -2.05 7.79 -18.79
N LEU A 124 -0.91 8.07 -18.15
CA LEU A 124 0.34 8.28 -18.87
C LEU A 124 0.77 6.98 -19.55
N ALA A 125 1.50 7.08 -20.66
CA ALA A 125 2.17 5.94 -21.23
C ALA A 125 3.38 5.57 -20.36
N LEU A 126 3.76 4.29 -20.34
CA LEU A 126 4.90 3.83 -19.54
C LEU A 126 6.22 4.47 -20.00
N GLU A 127 6.32 4.81 -21.27
CA GLU A 127 7.46 5.52 -21.88
C GLU A 127 7.60 6.97 -21.40
N ASP A 128 6.51 7.60 -20.98
CA ASP A 128 6.51 8.99 -20.48
C ASP A 128 7.04 9.12 -19.03
N LEU A 129 7.36 8.01 -18.38
CA LEU A 129 7.89 7.98 -17.00
C LEU A 129 9.43 8.00 -16.92
N GLN A 130 10.12 8.24 -18.04
CA GLN A 130 11.59 8.27 -18.12
C GLN A 130 12.18 9.64 -17.81
#